data_AF-A0A970AJC2-F1
#
_entry.id   AF-A0A970AJC2-F1
#
_cell.length_a   1.000
_cell.length_b   1.000
_cell.length_c   1.000
_cell.angle_alpha   90.00
_cell.angle_beta   90.00
_cell.angle_gamma   90.00
#
_symmetry.space_group_name_H-M   'P 1'
#
loop_
_entity.id
_entity.type
_entity.pdbx_description
1 polymer ?
#
loop_
_entity_poly.entity_id
_entity_poly.type
_entity_poly.pdbx_seq_one_letter_code
_entity_poly.pdbx_strand_id
1 'polypeptide(L)'
;MPTCSICGNEIPPQSTRCPFCGSGQRRGRPRPGRGYKRVRTVNLKEGMPAVSEGLARLEKELLQARDSGVGLLRIIHGYGSGGIGGSLKAACRRCLREMLDRRQVKSILPGEEYSAAGGAGSQLVNRYPALKESRRTDEGNPGITFVEL
;
A
#
# COMPACT_ATOMS: atom_id res chain seq x y z
N MET A 1 -18.09 29.26 9.33
CA MET A 1 -18.75 28.92 8.04
C MET A 1 -17.82 29.31 6.89
N PRO A 2 -17.97 28.78 5.66
CA PRO A 2 -17.15 29.26 4.55
C PRO A 2 -17.49 30.72 4.21
N THR A 3 -16.48 31.50 3.82
CA THR A 3 -16.64 32.88 3.35
C THR A 3 -16.48 32.95 1.84
N CYS A 4 -17.18 33.90 1.23
CA CYS A 4 -17.09 34.17 -0.20
C CYS A 4 -15.69 34.65 -0.56
N SER A 5 -15.06 34.04 -1.57
CA SER A 5 -13.71 34.42 -2.04
C SER A 5 -13.62 35.78 -2.74
N ILE A 6 -14.75 36.46 -2.96
CA ILE A 6 -14.84 37.76 -3.65
C ILE A 6 -15.29 38.87 -2.70
N CYS A 7 -16.35 38.66 -1.93
CA CYS A 7 -16.95 39.72 -1.12
C CYS A 7 -16.81 39.52 0.40
N GLY A 8 -16.16 38.44 0.85
CA GLY A 8 -15.85 38.23 2.27
C GLY A 8 -17.01 37.79 3.17
N ASN A 9 -18.27 37.92 2.74
CA ASN A 9 -19.44 37.50 3.53
C ASN A 9 -19.47 35.99 3.79
N GLU A 10 -20.01 35.59 4.94
CA GLU A 10 -20.30 34.20 5.25
C GLU A 10 -21.38 33.64 4.31
N ILE A 11 -21.14 32.44 3.78
CA ILE A 11 -22.06 31.78 2.84
C ILE A 11 -22.48 30.41 3.37
N PRO A 12 -23.68 29.91 3.02
CA PRO A 12 -24.09 28.57 3.42
C PRO A 12 -23.11 27.50 2.92
N PRO A 13 -22.84 26.46 3.72
CA PRO A 13 -21.81 25.46 3.44
C PRO A 13 -22.08 24.55 2.24
N GLN A 14 -23.15 24.74 1.47
CA GLN A 14 -23.38 24.02 0.20
C GLN A 14 -23.60 24.95 -1.01
N SER A 15 -23.58 26.28 -0.84
CA SER A 15 -23.85 27.21 -1.94
C SER A 15 -22.72 27.20 -2.98
N THR A 16 -23.10 27.02 -4.25
CA THR A 16 -22.22 27.14 -5.44
C THR A 16 -22.10 28.59 -5.94
N ARG A 17 -22.96 29.48 -5.44
CA ARG A 17 -22.93 30.93 -5.67
C ARG A 17 -23.09 31.69 -4.36
N CYS A 18 -22.41 32.82 -4.24
CA CYS A 18 -22.60 33.72 -3.11
C CYS A 18 -23.97 34.42 -3.24
N PRO A 19 -24.85 34.40 -2.21
CA PRO A 19 -26.13 35.08 -2.26
C PRO A 19 -26.01 36.61 -2.23
N PHE A 20 -24.86 37.15 -1.80
CA PHE A 20 -24.65 38.59 -1.68
C PHE A 20 -24.10 39.25 -2.94
N CYS A 21 -23.16 38.60 -3.65
CA CYS A 21 -22.51 39.18 -4.83
C CYS A 21 -22.64 38.36 -6.12
N GLY A 22 -23.33 37.21 -6.08
CA GLY A 22 -23.57 36.36 -7.25
C GLY A 22 -22.35 35.59 -7.78
N SER A 23 -21.16 35.79 -7.21
CA SER A 23 -19.94 35.13 -7.67
C SER A 23 -19.99 33.62 -7.50
N GLY A 24 -19.52 32.90 -8.53
CA GLY A 24 -19.38 31.45 -8.51
C GLY A 24 -18.31 31.02 -7.52
N GLN A 25 -18.70 30.23 -6.52
CA GLN A 25 -17.79 29.70 -5.52
C GLN A 25 -17.22 28.39 -6.07
N ARG A 26 -15.94 28.40 -6.47
CA ARG A 26 -15.22 27.18 -6.86
C ARG A 26 -14.97 26.35 -5.61
N ARG A 27 -15.99 25.59 -5.17
CA ARG A 27 -15.77 24.48 -4.26
C ARG A 27 -15.03 23.43 -5.06
N GLY A 28 -13.71 23.38 -4.91
CA GLY A 28 -13.00 22.15 -5.18
C GLY A 28 -13.73 21.09 -4.38
N ARG A 29 -14.36 20.12 -5.06
CA ARG A 29 -14.85 18.90 -4.42
C ARG A 29 -13.69 18.49 -3.49
N PRO A 30 -13.89 18.31 -2.17
CA PRO A 30 -12.80 17.84 -1.33
C PRO A 30 -12.23 16.64 -2.06
N ARG A 31 -10.99 16.74 -2.55
CA ARG A 31 -10.30 15.58 -3.09
C ARG A 31 -10.42 14.58 -1.95
N PRO A 32 -10.99 13.38 -2.15
CA PRO A 32 -11.10 12.40 -1.07
C PRO A 32 -9.72 12.38 -0.44
N GLY A 33 -9.61 12.92 0.78
CA GLY A 33 -8.32 13.09 1.44
C GLY A 33 -7.73 11.70 1.41
N ARG A 34 -6.55 11.56 0.78
CA ARG A 34 -5.93 10.25 0.44
C ARG A 34 -6.15 9.33 1.64
N GLY A 35 -7.23 8.53 1.59
CA GLY A 35 -7.56 7.65 2.69
C GLY A 35 -6.34 6.78 2.84
N TYR A 36 -5.85 6.61 4.07
CA TYR A 36 -4.68 5.76 4.28
C TYR A 36 -4.94 4.45 3.56
N LYS A 37 -4.15 4.20 2.52
CA LYS A 37 -4.33 3.01 1.69
C LYS A 37 -4.18 1.82 2.62
N ARG A 38 -5.11 0.86 2.56
CA ARG A 38 -5.12 -0.27 3.48
C ARG A 38 -3.88 -1.14 3.28
N VAL A 39 -3.35 -1.67 4.37
CA VAL A 39 -2.28 -2.67 4.37
C VAL A 39 -2.89 -4.04 4.65
N ARG A 40 -2.54 -5.06 3.86
CA ARG A 40 -2.92 -6.45 4.11
C ARG A 40 -1.67 -7.29 4.34
N THR A 41 -1.66 -8.13 5.37
CA THR A 41 -0.62 -9.16 5.54
C THR A 41 -1.08 -10.45 4.88
N VAL A 42 -0.19 -11.11 4.14
CA VAL A 42 -0.42 -12.41 3.51
C VAL A 42 0.67 -13.38 3.93
N ASN A 43 0.29 -14.54 4.47
CA ASN A 43 1.21 -15.58 4.87
C ASN A 43 1.26 -16.70 3.81
N LEU A 44 2.26 -16.67 2.93
CA LEU A 44 2.44 -17.68 1.88
C LEU A 44 3.03 -18.99 2.40
N LYS A 45 3.74 -18.98 3.53
CA LYS A 45 4.32 -20.20 4.11
C LYS A 45 3.34 -21.00 4.99
N GLU A 46 2.15 -20.47 5.22
CA GLU A 46 1.12 -21.15 6.00
C GLU A 46 0.71 -22.46 5.32
N GLY A 47 0.74 -23.56 6.07
CA GLY A 47 0.47 -24.90 5.54
C GLY A 47 1.69 -25.58 4.87
N MET A 48 2.86 -24.93 4.85
CA MET A 48 4.08 -25.42 4.18
C MET A 48 3.82 -25.87 2.73
N PRO A 49 3.22 -25.01 1.89
CA PRO A 49 2.78 -25.41 0.56
C PRO A 49 3.98 -25.68 -0.37
N ALA A 50 3.70 -26.39 -1.45
CA ALA A 50 4.64 -26.45 -2.57
C ALA A 50 4.83 -25.05 -3.19
N VAL A 51 5.95 -24.83 -3.89
CA VAL A 51 6.27 -23.53 -4.50
C VAL A 51 5.17 -23.04 -5.45
N SER A 52 4.64 -23.94 -6.29
CA SER A 52 3.57 -23.62 -7.25
C SER A 52 2.29 -23.15 -6.55
N GLU A 53 1.90 -23.81 -5.46
CA GLU A 53 0.73 -23.44 -4.66
C GLU A 53 0.95 -22.09 -3.95
N GLY A 54 2.15 -21.86 -3.40
CA GLY A 54 2.51 -20.57 -2.81
C GLY A 54 2.45 -19.41 -3.82
N LEU A 55 2.89 -19.63 -5.06
CA LEU A 55 2.77 -18.65 -6.14
C LEU A 55 1.33 -18.40 -6.57
N ALA A 56 0.52 -19.45 -6.73
CA ALA A 56 -0.90 -19.32 -7.03
C ALA A 56 -1.63 -18.51 -5.93
N ARG A 57 -1.27 -18.74 -4.66
CA ARG A 57 -1.79 -17.96 -3.53
C ARG A 57 -1.35 -16.49 -3.59
N LEU A 58 -0.09 -16.22 -3.94
CA LEU A 58 0.41 -14.85 -4.13
C LEU A 58 -0.41 -14.09 -5.18
N GLU A 59 -0.60 -14.68 -6.36
CA GLU A 59 -1.36 -14.07 -7.45
C GLU A 59 -2.81 -13.79 -7.06
N LYS A 60 -3.47 -14.77 -6.42
CA LYS A 60 -4.83 -14.63 -5.91
C LYS A 60 -4.96 -13.47 -4.91
N GLU A 61 -4.04 -13.36 -3.96
CA GLU A 61 -4.08 -12.32 -2.94
C GLU A 61 -3.80 -10.93 -3.52
N LEU A 62 -2.91 -10.81 -4.50
CA LEU A 62 -2.68 -9.55 -5.22
C LEU A 62 -3.93 -9.11 -5.97
N LEU A 63 -4.63 -10.04 -6.64
CA LEU A 63 -5.89 -9.74 -7.33
C LEU A 63 -6.98 -9.29 -6.35
N GLN A 64 -7.17 -10.03 -5.26
CA GLN A 64 -8.16 -9.69 -4.23
C GLN A 64 -7.85 -8.35 -3.54
N ALA A 65 -6.57 -8.07 -3.28
CA ALA A 65 -6.14 -6.81 -2.71
C ALA A 65 -6.47 -5.63 -3.62
N ARG A 66 -6.26 -5.79 -4.94
CA ARG A 66 -6.65 -4.77 -5.94
C ARG A 66 -8.15 -4.50 -5.92
N ASP A 67 -8.96 -5.54 -5.98
CA ASP A 67 -10.43 -5.45 -5.96
C ASP A 67 -10.94 -4.80 -4.67
N SER A 68 -10.30 -5.14 -3.55
CA SER A 68 -10.58 -4.58 -2.24
C SER A 68 -9.96 -3.18 -2.04
N GLY A 69 -9.29 -2.54 -3.01
CA GLY A 69 -8.67 -1.23 -2.79
C GLY A 69 -7.61 -1.21 -1.66
N VAL A 70 -6.96 -2.35 -1.41
CA VAL A 70 -5.75 -2.44 -0.59
C VAL A 70 -4.59 -1.86 -1.40
N GLY A 71 -3.78 -1.01 -0.77
CA GLY A 71 -2.68 -0.36 -1.48
C GLY A 71 -1.31 -0.97 -1.22
N LEU A 72 -1.18 -1.76 -0.15
CA LEU A 72 0.07 -2.42 0.20
C LEU A 72 -0.20 -3.83 0.72
N LEU A 73 0.57 -4.80 0.21
CA LEU A 73 0.63 -6.13 0.80
C LEU A 73 1.97 -6.31 1.52
N ARG A 74 1.92 -6.88 2.72
CA ARG A 74 3.07 -7.43 3.45
C ARG A 74 3.05 -8.94 3.26
N ILE A 75 3.90 -9.44 2.37
CA ILE A 75 4.01 -10.85 2.02
C ILE A 75 5.00 -11.53 2.96
N ILE A 76 4.58 -12.59 3.65
CA ILE A 76 5.44 -13.46 4.46
C ILE A 76 5.69 -14.74 3.66
N HIS A 77 6.89 -14.87 3.10
CA HIS A 77 7.31 -16.05 2.34
C HIS A 77 8.31 -16.92 3.12
N GLY A 78 8.91 -16.39 4.20
CA GLY A 78 9.83 -17.10 5.09
C GLY A 78 11.31 -16.86 4.80
N TYR A 79 12.17 -17.19 5.76
CA TYR A 79 13.59 -16.78 5.78
C TYR A 79 14.53 -17.57 4.86
N GLY A 80 14.01 -18.54 4.10
CA GLY A 80 14.69 -19.80 3.78
C GLY A 80 16.17 -19.77 3.40
N SER A 81 16.94 -20.70 4.00
CA SER A 81 18.39 -20.86 3.89
C SER A 81 18.86 -22.24 3.36
N GLY A 82 17.98 -23.07 2.78
CA GLY A 82 18.44 -24.34 2.17
C GLY A 82 17.40 -25.45 1.89
N GLY A 83 16.13 -25.27 2.26
CA GLY A 83 15.05 -26.24 1.98
C GLY A 83 13.87 -25.64 1.19
N ILE A 84 12.71 -26.31 1.19
CA ILE A 84 11.47 -25.89 0.48
C ILE A 84 11.11 -24.41 0.71
N GLY A 85 11.30 -23.89 1.92
CA GLY A 85 11.06 -22.47 2.25
C GLY A 85 12.02 -21.49 1.58
N GLY A 86 13.23 -21.90 1.23
CA GLY A 86 14.17 -21.10 0.44
C GLY A 86 13.73 -20.99 -1.02
N SER A 87 13.21 -22.09 -1.57
CA SER A 87 12.65 -22.12 -2.92
C SER A 87 11.44 -21.20 -3.06
N LEU A 88 10.56 -21.15 -2.05
CA LEU A 88 9.38 -20.25 -2.07
C LEU A 88 9.79 -18.77 -2.05
N LYS A 89 10.74 -18.37 -1.19
CA LYS A 89 11.28 -17.00 -1.17
C LYS A 89 11.83 -16.60 -2.54
N ALA A 90 12.67 -17.44 -3.14
CA ALA A 90 13.30 -17.16 -4.42
C ALA A 90 12.25 -17.04 -5.54
N ALA A 91 11.31 -17.98 -5.60
CA ALA A 91 10.23 -17.99 -6.59
C ALA A 91 9.29 -16.78 -6.43
N CYS A 92 8.91 -16.44 -5.20
CA CYS A 92 8.08 -15.27 -4.89
C CYS A 92 8.74 -13.98 -5.39
N ARG A 93 10.02 -13.77 -5.08
CA ARG A 93 10.77 -12.58 -5.53
C ARG A 93 10.87 -12.49 -7.04
N ARG A 94 11.14 -13.62 -7.70
CA ARG A 94 11.19 -13.69 -9.16
C ARG A 94 9.84 -13.31 -9.77
N CYS A 95 8.75 -13.93 -9.30
CA CYS A 95 7.38 -13.62 -9.75
C CYS A 95 7.04 -12.14 -9.55
N LEU A 96 7.29 -11.59 -8.37
CA LEU A 96 7.05 -10.17 -8.09
C LEU A 96 7.86 -9.26 -9.03
N ARG A 97 9.13 -9.57 -9.28
CA ARG A 97 9.96 -8.80 -10.20
C ARG A 97 9.43 -8.84 -11.63
N GLU A 98 9.00 -10.01 -12.11
CA GLU A 98 8.34 -10.14 -13.42
C GLU A 98 7.03 -9.32 -13.47
N MET A 99 6.25 -9.29 -12.39
CA MET A 99 5.06 -8.45 -12.27
C MET A 99 5.39 -6.95 -12.26
N LEU A 100 6.49 -6.54 -11.61
CA LEU A 100 6.96 -5.17 -11.60
C LEU A 100 7.34 -4.70 -13.00
N ASP A 101 8.09 -5.53 -13.74
CA ASP A 101 8.49 -5.26 -15.12
C ASP A 101 7.26 -5.14 -16.04
N ARG A 102 6.22 -5.94 -15.78
CA ARG A 102 4.91 -5.87 -16.46
C ARG A 102 4.00 -4.75 -15.95
N ARG A 103 4.46 -3.91 -15.01
CA ARG A 103 3.67 -2.84 -14.35
C ARG A 103 2.39 -3.33 -13.65
N GLN A 104 2.37 -4.60 -13.25
CA GLN A 104 1.29 -5.21 -12.45
C GLN A 104 1.47 -4.97 -10.95
N VAL A 105 2.57 -4.39 -10.51
CA VAL A 105 2.76 -3.84 -9.16
C VAL A 105 3.51 -2.52 -9.29
N LYS A 106 3.37 -1.60 -8.32
CA LYS A 106 3.99 -0.27 -8.38
C LYS A 106 5.41 -0.27 -7.85
N SER A 107 5.66 -1.00 -6.78
CA SER A 107 6.97 -1.09 -6.14
C SER A 107 7.06 -2.37 -5.31
N ILE A 108 8.29 -2.81 -5.10
CA ILE A 108 8.63 -3.95 -4.24
C ILE A 108 9.72 -3.47 -3.30
N LEU A 109 9.58 -3.77 -2.01
CA LEU A 109 10.61 -3.53 -1.02
C LEU A 109 10.86 -4.82 -0.22
N PRO A 110 12.00 -5.50 -0.45
CA PRO A 110 12.43 -6.61 0.38
C PRO A 110 12.59 -6.19 1.84
N GLY A 111 12.25 -7.06 2.79
CA GLY A 111 12.32 -6.72 4.20
C GLY A 111 13.75 -6.49 4.72
N GLU A 112 14.77 -7.08 4.09
CA GLU A 112 16.18 -6.78 4.39
C GLU A 112 16.58 -5.33 4.02
N GLU A 113 15.88 -4.71 3.09
CA GLU A 113 16.07 -3.31 2.68
C GLU A 113 15.10 -2.37 3.39
N TYR A 114 14.15 -2.92 4.15
CA TYR A 114 13.18 -2.15 4.91
C TYR A 114 13.78 -1.65 6.23
N SER A 115 13.95 -0.33 6.31
CA SER A 115 14.16 0.38 7.57
C SER A 115 13.08 1.44 7.74
N ALA A 116 12.39 1.41 8.88
CA ALA A 116 11.39 2.45 9.19
C ALA A 116 12.04 3.79 9.56
N ALA A 117 13.33 3.78 9.91
CA ALA A 117 14.10 4.98 10.24
C ALA A 117 14.67 5.71 9.02
N GLY A 118 14.72 5.08 7.84
CA GLY A 118 15.37 5.68 6.67
C GLY A 118 15.02 5.05 5.32
N GLY A 119 15.58 5.61 4.25
CA GLY A 119 15.50 5.05 2.89
C GLY A 119 14.08 4.84 2.37
N ALA A 120 13.90 3.75 1.61
CA ALA A 120 12.61 3.37 1.02
C ALA A 120 11.57 2.97 2.08
N GLY A 121 11.99 2.40 3.21
CA GLY A 121 11.09 1.97 4.27
C GLY A 121 10.41 3.14 4.98
N SER A 122 11.14 4.21 5.31
CA SER A 122 10.54 5.44 5.87
C SER A 122 9.51 6.08 4.94
N GLN A 123 9.79 6.12 3.63
CA GLN A 123 8.83 6.60 2.63
C GLN A 123 7.57 5.72 2.58
N LEU A 124 7.74 4.40 2.72
CA LEU A 124 6.64 3.44 2.77
C LEU A 124 5.79 3.67 4.03
N VAL A 125 6.39 3.83 5.21
CA VAL A 125 5.70 4.13 6.47
C VAL A 125 4.92 5.44 6.41
N ASN A 126 5.46 6.47 5.75
CA ASN A 126 4.77 7.74 5.54
C ASN A 126 3.51 7.58 4.66
N ARG A 127 3.56 6.70 3.65
CA ARG A 127 2.39 6.38 2.81
C ARG A 127 1.39 5.45 3.51
N TYR A 128 1.87 4.53 4.33
CA TYR A 128 1.09 3.50 5.02
C TYR A 128 1.41 3.48 6.52
N PRO A 129 0.82 4.38 7.33
CA PRO A 129 1.16 4.49 8.76
C PRO A 129 0.87 3.23 9.60
N ALA A 130 0.01 2.32 9.13
CA ALA A 130 -0.26 1.03 9.76
C ALA A 130 1.01 0.17 9.93
N LEU A 131 2.05 0.39 9.10
CA LEU A 131 3.34 -0.30 9.23
C LEU A 131 4.10 0.05 10.53
N LYS A 132 3.72 1.13 11.23
CA LYS A 132 4.34 1.48 12.52
C LYS A 132 4.12 0.39 13.58
N GLU A 133 3.01 -0.33 13.50
CA GLU A 133 2.65 -1.40 14.44
C GLU A 133 3.58 -2.62 14.32
N SER A 134 4.05 -2.92 13.10
CA SER A 134 4.93 -4.05 12.80
C SER A 134 6.40 -3.67 12.61
N ARG A 135 6.77 -2.40 12.85
CA ARG A 135 8.14 -1.89 12.63
C ARG A 135 9.22 -2.81 13.21
N ARG A 136 9.09 -3.19 14.49
CA ARG A 136 10.11 -3.98 15.20
C ARG A 136 10.33 -5.37 14.60
N THR A 137 9.29 -5.98 14.03
CA THR A 137 9.35 -7.35 13.50
C THR A 137 9.68 -7.39 12.01
N ASP A 138 9.46 -6.28 11.31
CA ASP A 138 9.66 -6.18 9.87
C ASP A 138 11.03 -5.59 9.50
N GLU A 139 11.64 -4.76 10.35
CA GLU A 139 12.92 -4.08 10.09
C GLU A 139 14.05 -5.10 9.87
N GLY A 140 14.66 -5.07 8.67
CA GLY A 140 15.71 -6.01 8.26
C GLY A 140 15.26 -7.46 8.06
N ASN A 141 13.95 -7.75 8.02
CA ASN A 141 13.44 -9.13 7.99
C ASN A 141 13.50 -9.74 6.57
N PRO A 142 14.41 -10.69 6.27
CA PRO A 142 14.56 -11.26 4.93
C PRO A 142 13.44 -12.24 4.57
N GLY A 143 12.53 -12.55 5.50
CA GLY A 143 11.39 -13.46 5.31
C GLY A 143 10.10 -12.76 4.88
N ILE A 144 10.15 -11.45 4.66
CA ILE A 144 9.02 -10.66 4.18
C ILE A 144 9.37 -9.85 2.92
N THR A 145 8.34 -9.41 2.23
CA THR A 145 8.45 -8.46 1.11
C THR A 145 7.20 -7.59 1.06
N PHE A 146 7.39 -6.28 0.97
CA PHE A 146 6.31 -5.31 0.80
C PHE A 146 6.05 -5.06 -0.68
N VAL A 147 4.77 -5.02 -1.08
CA VAL A 147 4.35 -4.85 -2.48
C VAL A 147 3.27 -3.79 -2.56
N GLU A 148 3.55 -2.68 -3.24
CA GLU A 148 2.55 -1.62 -3.48
C GLU A 148 1.74 -1.88 -4.75
N LEU A 149 0.43 -1.64 -4.67
CA LEU A 149 -0.54 -1.74 -5.77
C LEU A 149 -0.98 -0.37 -6.30
#